data_AF-A0A932VST8-F1
#
_entry.id   AF-A0A932VST8-F1
#
_cell.length_a   1.000
_cell.length_b   1.000
_cell.length_c   1.000
_cell.angle_alpha   90.00
_cell.angle_beta   90.00
_cell.angle_gamma   90.00
#
_symmetry.space_group_name_H-M   'P 1'
#
loop_
_entity.id
_entity.type
_entity.pdbx_description
1 polymer ?
#
loop_
_entity_poly.entity_id
_entity_poly.type
_entity_poly.pdbx_seq_one_letter_code
_entity_poly.pdbx_strand_id
1 'polypeptide(L)'
;MTEDQKIKKLIEESFLTSEQKRFLVQYIDLKGIDMKFVSVFNQYLEEATENQDDKYELVLKKIKEAENTLDKRATTEKSRIEERLEQELSNIDPLDLKTKGRIWEEYYDTLDELGERYNRGLRDMLSKIIVSI
;
A
#
# COMPACT_ATOMS: atom_id res chain seq x y z
N MET A 1 13.28 14.76 -8.82
CA MET A 1 12.30 13.81 -9.36
C MET A 1 11.65 13.10 -8.20
N THR A 2 10.32 13.19 -8.05
CA THR A 2 9.56 12.55 -6.97
C THR A 2 9.52 11.03 -7.17
N GLU A 3 9.14 10.26 -6.14
CA GLU A 3 8.95 8.81 -6.27
C GLU A 3 7.84 8.47 -7.26
N ASP A 4 6.73 9.22 -7.24
CA ASP A 4 5.65 9.07 -8.21
C ASP A 4 6.15 9.29 -9.65
N GLN A 5 7.06 10.26 -9.87
CA GLN A 5 7.69 10.46 -11.19
C GLN A 5 8.62 9.31 -11.59
N LYS A 6 9.35 8.71 -10.63
CA LYS A 6 10.16 7.51 -10.89
C LYS A 6 9.27 6.34 -11.32
N ILE A 7 8.21 6.07 -10.56
CA ILE A 7 7.30 4.94 -10.81
C ILE A 7 6.59 5.12 -12.15
N LYS A 8 6.12 6.33 -12.48
CA LYS A 8 5.53 6.62 -13.80
C LYS A 8 6.50 6.37 -14.95
N LYS A 9 7.74 6.87 -14.83
CA LYS A 9 8.77 6.63 -15.84
C LYS A 9 9.02 5.13 -16.06
N LEU A 10 9.04 4.36 -14.97
CA LEU A 10 9.26 2.92 -15.07
C LEU A 10 8.05 2.18 -15.68
N ILE A 11 6.82 2.62 -15.40
CA ILE A 11 5.62 2.12 -16.10
C ILE A 11 5.71 2.40 -17.60
N GLU A 12 6.15 3.60 -17.99
CA GLU A 12 6.34 3.97 -19.40
C GLU A 12 7.39 3.08 -20.09
N GLU A 13 8.47 2.75 -19.38
CA GLU A 13 9.56 1.88 -19.83
C GLU A 13 9.22 0.36 -19.77
N SER A 14 8.10 -0.02 -19.14
CA SER A 14 7.69 -1.42 -19.01
C SER A 14 7.23 -2.05 -20.34
N PHE A 15 6.97 -3.35 -20.33
CA PHE A 15 6.48 -4.14 -21.48
C PHE A 15 4.94 -4.16 -21.55
N LEU A 16 4.26 -3.52 -20.61
CA LEU A 16 2.81 -3.41 -20.59
C LEU A 16 2.27 -2.76 -21.87
N THR A 17 1.05 -3.08 -22.24
CA THR A 17 0.40 -2.45 -23.38
C THR A 17 0.25 -0.93 -23.16
N SER A 18 0.15 -0.17 -24.26
CA SER A 18 -0.04 1.29 -24.17
C SER A 18 -1.29 1.68 -23.37
N GLU A 19 -2.33 0.84 -23.39
CA GLU A 19 -3.56 1.04 -22.63
C GLU A 19 -3.33 0.82 -21.14
N GLN A 20 -2.73 -0.30 -20.75
CA GLN A 20 -2.38 -0.61 -19.35
C GLN A 20 -1.46 0.45 -18.74
N LYS A 21 -0.42 0.89 -19.48
CA LYS A 21 0.47 1.98 -19.05
C LYS A 21 -0.30 3.28 -18.78
N ARG A 22 -1.17 3.67 -19.72
CA ARG A 22 -1.98 4.89 -19.59
C ARG A 22 -2.90 4.82 -18.37
N PHE A 23 -3.54 3.68 -18.16
CA PHE A 23 -4.40 3.47 -16.99
C PHE A 23 -3.63 3.64 -15.69
N LEU A 24 -2.48 2.97 -15.55
CA LEU A 24 -1.66 3.02 -14.33
C LEU A 24 -1.14 4.44 -14.04
N VAL A 25 -0.65 5.16 -15.06
CA VAL A 25 -0.19 6.55 -14.89
C VAL A 25 -1.33 7.46 -14.45
N GLN A 26 -2.50 7.35 -15.09
CA GLN A 26 -3.70 8.11 -14.71
C GLN A 26 -4.18 7.77 -13.30
N TYR A 27 -4.07 6.50 -12.89
CA TYR A 27 -4.42 6.08 -11.54
C TYR A 27 -3.53 6.79 -10.51
N ILE A 28 -2.21 6.82 -10.74
CA ILE A 28 -1.27 7.55 -9.86
C ILE A 28 -1.64 9.04 -9.77
N ASP A 29 -2.02 9.67 -10.88
CA ASP A 29 -2.42 11.09 -10.89
C ASP A 29 -3.71 11.37 -10.11
N LEU A 30 -4.68 10.46 -10.15
CA LEU A 30 -6.00 10.67 -9.55
C LEU A 30 -6.10 10.20 -8.10
N LYS A 31 -5.41 9.10 -7.78
CA LYS A 31 -5.57 8.34 -6.54
C LYS A 31 -4.25 8.08 -5.82
N GLY A 32 -3.12 8.31 -6.49
CA GLY A 32 -1.81 7.91 -6.00
C GLY A 32 -1.59 6.40 -6.06
N ILE A 33 -0.56 5.95 -5.35
CA ILE A 33 -0.21 4.53 -5.24
C ILE A 33 -0.83 4.01 -3.94
N ASP A 34 -1.86 3.18 -4.08
CA ASP A 34 -2.62 2.52 -3.02
C ASP A 34 -2.69 1.00 -3.28
N MET A 35 -3.34 0.21 -2.41
CA MET A 35 -3.46 -1.24 -2.61
C MET A 35 -4.14 -1.62 -3.93
N LYS A 36 -5.10 -0.83 -4.39
CA LYS A 36 -5.83 -1.11 -5.63
C LYS A 36 -4.93 -0.89 -6.84
N PHE A 37 -4.08 0.13 -6.82
CA PHE A 37 -3.04 0.31 -7.82
C PHE A 37 -2.14 -0.93 -7.89
N VAL A 38 -1.64 -1.43 -6.75
CA VAL A 38 -0.73 -2.58 -6.76
C VAL A 38 -1.43 -3.84 -7.25
N SER A 39 -2.67 -4.08 -6.83
CA SER A 39 -3.47 -5.20 -7.32
C SER A 39 -3.65 -5.17 -8.84
N VAL A 40 -3.99 -4.01 -9.42
CA VAL A 40 -4.15 -3.87 -10.88
C VAL A 40 -2.79 -4.01 -11.58
N PHE A 41 -1.74 -3.43 -11.01
CA PHE A 41 -0.39 -3.56 -11.55
C PHE A 41 0.09 -5.01 -11.57
N ASN A 42 -0.13 -5.76 -10.50
CA ASN A 42 0.18 -7.18 -10.40
C ASN A 42 -0.61 -7.99 -11.43
N GLN A 43 -1.91 -7.72 -11.60
CA GLN A 43 -2.71 -8.39 -12.61
C GLN A 43 -2.15 -8.14 -14.03
N TYR A 44 -1.79 -6.90 -14.36
CA TYR A 44 -1.21 -6.58 -15.66
C TYR A 44 0.17 -7.20 -15.86
N LEU A 45 0.97 -7.31 -14.80
CA LEU A 45 2.22 -8.06 -14.85
C LEU A 45 1.96 -9.55 -15.08
N GLU A 46 1.04 -10.18 -14.35
CA GLU A 46 0.66 -11.59 -14.51
C GLU A 46 0.22 -11.89 -15.95
N GLU A 47 -0.73 -11.11 -16.49
CA GLU A 47 -1.21 -11.22 -17.88
C GLU A 47 -0.08 -11.08 -18.91
N ALA A 48 0.90 -10.22 -18.63
CA ALA A 48 2.02 -9.99 -19.53
C ALA A 48 3.13 -11.05 -19.36
N THR A 49 3.27 -11.69 -18.19
CA THR A 49 4.21 -12.79 -17.92
C THR A 49 3.77 -14.15 -18.45
N GLU A 50 2.47 -14.40 -18.58
CA GLU A 50 1.96 -15.61 -19.26
C GLU A 50 2.49 -15.73 -20.71
N ASN A 51 3.07 -14.65 -21.25
CA ASN A 51 3.58 -14.55 -22.62
C ASN A 51 5.11 -14.56 -22.79
N GLN A 52 5.97 -14.50 -21.75
CA GLN A 52 7.42 -14.87 -21.72
C GLN A 52 8.22 -14.33 -20.49
N ASP A 53 9.31 -15.04 -20.15
CA ASP A 53 10.53 -14.70 -19.37
C ASP A 53 10.60 -14.95 -17.82
N ASP A 54 11.59 -15.76 -17.41
CA ASP A 54 11.95 -16.12 -16.01
C ASP A 54 12.27 -14.91 -15.11
N LYS A 55 12.74 -13.81 -15.71
CA LYS A 55 13.05 -12.57 -14.98
C LYS A 55 11.80 -11.93 -14.38
N TYR A 56 10.64 -12.07 -15.02
CA TYR A 56 9.42 -11.42 -14.56
C TYR A 56 8.70 -12.22 -13.47
N GLU A 57 8.81 -13.55 -13.49
CA GLU A 57 8.33 -14.39 -12.40
C GLU A 57 9.06 -14.05 -11.08
N LEU A 58 10.36 -13.76 -11.16
CA LEU A 58 11.15 -13.27 -10.03
C LEU A 58 10.67 -11.90 -9.52
N VAL A 59 10.22 -11.02 -10.41
CA VAL A 59 9.71 -9.69 -10.06
C VAL A 59 8.36 -9.79 -9.37
N LEU A 60 7.42 -10.57 -9.93
CA LEU A 60 6.13 -10.85 -9.30
C LEU A 60 6.30 -11.46 -7.91
N LYS A 61 7.22 -12.42 -7.77
CA LYS A 61 7.54 -13.02 -6.48
C LYS A 61 8.04 -11.98 -5.47
N LYS A 62 8.95 -11.09 -5.86
CA LYS A 62 9.45 -10.02 -4.99
C LYS A 62 8.36 -9.02 -4.60
N ILE A 63 7.45 -8.67 -5.50
CA ILE A 63 6.32 -7.78 -5.20
C ILE A 63 5.43 -8.45 -4.15
N LYS A 64 5.02 -9.70 -4.40
CA LYS A 64 4.14 -10.46 -3.51
C LYS A 64 4.76 -10.71 -2.13
N GLU A 65 6.06 -11.03 -2.04
CA GLU A 65 6.76 -11.20 -0.76
C GLU A 65 6.78 -9.89 0.05
N ALA A 66 6.95 -8.77 -0.63
CA ALA A 66 7.08 -7.48 0.00
C ALA A 66 5.70 -6.89 0.40
N GLU A 67 4.65 -7.08 -0.42
CA GLU A 67 3.24 -6.83 -0.02
C GLU A 67 2.88 -7.62 1.23
N ASN A 68 3.13 -8.93 1.25
CA ASN A 68 2.88 -9.78 2.41
C ASN A 68 3.58 -9.29 3.67
N THR A 69 4.77 -8.71 3.54
CA THR A 69 5.52 -8.16 4.67
C THR A 69 4.88 -6.87 5.21
N LEU A 70 4.43 -6.00 4.31
CA LEU A 70 3.72 -4.76 4.68
C LEU A 70 2.36 -5.08 5.30
N ASP A 71 1.59 -6.01 4.73
CA ASP A 71 0.29 -6.43 5.23
C ASP A 71 0.37 -7.04 6.63
N LYS A 72 1.36 -7.91 6.87
CA LYS A 72 1.59 -8.49 8.19
C LYS A 72 1.93 -7.42 9.23
N ARG A 73 2.77 -6.45 8.86
CA ARG A 73 3.13 -5.34 9.76
C ARG A 73 1.93 -4.46 10.06
N ALA A 74 1.19 -4.03 9.04
CA ALA A 74 0.00 -3.19 9.21
C ALA A 74 -1.08 -3.91 10.02
N THR A 75 -1.30 -5.19 9.77
CA THR A 75 -2.25 -6.01 10.56
C THR A 75 -1.83 -6.09 12.03
N THR A 76 -0.54 -6.35 12.30
CA THR A 76 -0.02 -6.42 13.67
C THR A 76 -0.13 -5.07 14.38
N GLU A 77 0.20 -3.97 13.69
CA GLU A 77 0.05 -2.62 14.25
C GLU A 77 -1.41 -2.26 14.50
N LYS A 78 -2.31 -2.59 13.57
CA LYS A 78 -3.75 -2.39 13.74
C LYS A 78 -4.27 -3.12 14.99
N SER A 79 -3.92 -4.39 15.17
CA SER A 79 -4.32 -5.14 16.37
C SER A 79 -3.80 -4.49 17.66
N ARG A 80 -2.57 -3.96 17.67
CA ARG A 80 -2.05 -3.23 18.85
C ARG A 80 -2.79 -1.93 19.11
N ILE A 81 -3.21 -1.22 18.06
CA ILE A 81 -4.03 0.00 18.17
C ILE A 81 -5.42 -0.35 18.74
N GLU A 82 -6.04 -1.43 18.26
CA GLU A 82 -7.32 -1.94 18.76
C GLU A 82 -7.22 -2.39 20.24
N GLU A 83 -6.17 -3.14 20.61
CA GLU A 83 -5.92 -3.53 22.01
C GLU A 83 -5.75 -2.31 22.93
N ARG A 84 -5.03 -1.28 22.45
CA ARG A 84 -4.85 -0.03 23.20
C ARG A 84 -6.17 0.71 23.37
N LEU A 85 -6.99 0.79 22.32
CA LEU A 85 -8.33 1.38 22.38
C LEU A 85 -9.20 0.67 23.42
N GLU A 86 -9.22 -0.66 23.41
CA GLU A 86 -9.97 -1.46 24.40
C GLU A 86 -9.51 -1.17 25.83
N GLN A 87 -8.20 -1.11 26.06
CA GLN A 87 -7.64 -0.78 27.37
C GLN A 87 -7.99 0.64 27.83
N GLU A 88 -7.87 1.64 26.95
CA GLU A 88 -8.18 3.02 27.28
C GLU A 88 -9.68 3.21 27.56
N LEU A 89 -10.56 2.56 26.80
CA LEU A 89 -12.00 2.59 27.04
C LEU A 89 -12.44 1.83 28.29
N SER A 90 -11.74 0.75 28.67
CA SER A 90 -12.09 -0.09 29.83
C SER A 90 -11.98 0.63 31.17
N ASN A 91 -11.15 1.68 31.25
CA ASN A 91 -10.88 2.44 32.46
C ASN A 91 -11.72 3.72 32.60
N ILE A 92 -12.66 3.94 31.69
CA ILE A 92 -13.45 5.18 31.63
C ILE A 92 -14.88 4.94 32.11
N ASP A 93 -15.38 5.88 32.92
CA ASP A 93 -16.76 5.89 33.36
C ASP A 93 -17.71 5.75 32.15
N PRO A 94 -18.69 4.83 32.18
CA PRO A 94 -19.67 4.67 31.13
C PRO A 94 -20.31 5.97 30.64
N LEU A 95 -20.51 6.93 31.54
CA LEU A 95 -21.18 8.21 31.31
C LEU A 95 -20.23 9.34 30.89
N ASP A 96 -18.91 9.15 30.94
CA ASP A 96 -17.94 10.14 30.45
C ASP A 96 -17.80 10.06 28.92
N LEU A 97 -18.85 10.54 28.24
CA LEU A 97 -18.93 10.58 26.78
C LEU A 97 -17.86 11.49 26.15
N LYS A 98 -17.41 12.52 26.87
CA LYS A 98 -16.42 13.47 26.36
C LYS A 98 -15.05 12.81 26.23
N THR A 99 -14.60 12.10 27.28
CA THR A 99 -13.31 11.41 27.24
C THR A 99 -13.32 10.26 26.25
N LYS A 100 -14.44 9.52 26.14
CA LYS A 100 -14.61 8.49 25.10
C LYS A 100 -14.53 9.05 23.69
N GLY A 101 -15.19 10.19 23.42
CA GLY A 101 -15.15 10.85 22.12
C GLY A 101 -13.72 11.17 21.68
N ARG A 102 -12.92 11.77 22.56
CA ARG A 102 -11.50 12.07 22.29
C ARG A 102 -10.68 10.81 21.98
N ILE A 103 -10.90 9.71 22.70
CA ILE A 103 -10.17 8.45 22.47
C ILE A 103 -10.54 7.84 21.11
N TRP A 104 -11.80 7.94 20.70
CA TRP A 104 -12.21 7.54 19.36
C TRP A 104 -11.58 8.41 18.27
N GLU A 105 -11.52 9.72 18.46
CA GLU A 105 -10.81 10.63 17.55
C GLU A 105 -9.33 10.25 17.42
N GLU A 106 -8.63 10.06 18.55
CA GLU A 106 -7.23 9.64 18.58
C GLU A 106 -7.01 8.27 17.91
N TYR A 107 -7.95 7.34 18.07
CA TYR A 107 -7.94 6.06 17.38
C TYR A 107 -8.04 6.21 15.86
N TYR A 108 -8.97 7.02 15.36
CA TYR A 108 -9.13 7.24 13.92
C TYR A 108 -7.93 7.96 13.32
N ASP A 109 -7.39 8.98 14.01
CA ASP A 109 -6.16 9.66 13.58
C ASP A 109 -4.99 8.68 13.47
N THR A 110 -4.84 7.77 14.45
CA THR A 110 -3.79 6.75 14.45
C THR A 110 -3.97 5.73 13.32
N LEU A 111 -5.22 5.37 12.97
CA LEU A 111 -5.51 4.50 11.84
C LEU A 111 -5.19 5.17 10.49
N ASP A 112 -5.51 6.46 10.36
CA ASP A 112 -5.20 7.23 9.16
C ASP A 112 -3.68 7.33 8.96
N GLU A 113 -2.92 7.62 10.02
CA GLU A 113 -1.45 7.60 9.98
C GLU A 113 -0.89 6.23 9.59
N LEU A 114 -1.47 5.14 10.10
CA LEU A 114 -1.08 3.77 9.72
C LEU A 114 -1.31 3.55 8.22
N GLY A 115 -2.45 4.00 7.67
CA GLY A 115 -2.74 3.97 6.24
C GLY A 115 -1.71 4.74 5.41
N GLU A 116 -1.33 5.94 5.84
CA GLU A 116 -0.30 6.73 5.16
C GLU A 116 1.10 6.08 5.22
N ARG A 117 1.48 5.50 6.36
CA ARG A 117 2.74 4.76 6.51
C ARG A 117 2.77 3.54 5.60
N TYR A 118 1.66 2.80 5.53
CA TYR A 118 1.50 1.66 4.65
C TYR A 118 1.64 2.06 3.18
N ASN A 119 0.95 3.11 2.74
CA ASN A 119 1.04 3.62 1.37
C ASN A 119 2.45 4.10 1.01
N ARG A 120 3.15 4.79 1.93
CA ARG A 120 4.58 5.13 1.74
C ARG A 120 5.45 3.88 1.61
N GLY A 121 5.25 2.89 2.48
CA GLY A 121 5.96 1.61 2.41
C GLY A 121 5.78 0.90 1.06
N LEU A 122 4.56 0.90 0.52
CA LEU A 122 4.27 0.36 -0.81
C LEU A 122 5.01 1.11 -1.93
N ARG A 123 5.03 2.46 -1.88
CA ARG A 123 5.76 3.28 -2.87
C ARG A 123 7.26 3.02 -2.85
N ASP A 124 7.86 3.04 -1.67
CA ASP A 124 9.28 2.74 -1.47
C ASP A 124 9.66 1.36 -2.03
N MET A 125 8.80 0.37 -1.77
CA MET A 125 8.97 -1.02 -2.20
C MET A 125 8.90 -1.16 -3.72
N LEU A 126 7.86 -0.60 -4.35
CA LEU A 126 7.72 -0.61 -5.81
C LEU A 126 8.90 0.11 -6.47
N SER A 127 9.32 1.26 -5.94
CA SER A 127 10.50 1.96 -6.47
C SER A 127 11.76 1.09 -6.40
N LYS A 128 11.96 0.30 -5.33
CA LYS A 128 13.14 -0.57 -5.19
C LYS A 128 13.10 -1.76 -6.14
N ILE A 129 11.94 -2.42 -6.25
CA ILE A 129 11.79 -3.59 -7.11
C ILE A 129 12.04 -3.21 -8.56
N ILE A 130 11.45 -2.10 -9.00
CA ILE A 130 11.53 -1.72 -10.40
C ILE A 130 12.91 -1.13 -10.77
N VAL A 131 13.64 -0.49 -9.84
CA VAL A 131 15.04 -0.06 -10.05
C VAL A 131 16.03 -1.24 -10.06
N SER A 132 15.68 -2.36 -9.42
CA SER A 132 16.55 -3.54 -9.32
C SER A 132 16.50 -4.48 -10.54
N ILE A 133 15.71 -4.13 -11.55
CA ILE A 133 15.52 -4.84 -12.83
C ILE A 133 16.30 -4.08 -13.91
#